data_AF-A0A087TQF1-F1
#
_entry.id   AF-A0A087TQF1-F1
#
_cell.length_a   1.000
_cell.length_b   1.000
_cell.length_c   1.000
_cell.angle_alpha   90.00
_cell.angle_beta   90.00
_cell.angle_gamma   90.00
#
_symmetry.space_group_name_H-M   'P 1'
#
loop_
_entity.id
_entity.type
_entity.pdbx_description
1 polymer ?
#
loop_
_entity_poly.entity_id
_entity_poly.type
_entity_poly.pdbx_seq_one_letter_code
_entity_poly.pdbx_strand_id
1 'polypeptide(L)'
;MLLRGHLVVLFLLFHIEGLRFAAVDNTLSSVPYHEEKAVPYFETTLDQDDKLHLYWTVDYEEETVTFELRVRASDHDWVGVGFSDRGSITNADLCILWTDKKRKNQFQDIYTDEIGYVTVDDHDDCQLLSLKRRGYITRYAWSRKFDTCDSQDYYIEDGTTHLVYAMGHGPLRRIDGMNLVKEKHGFQRVQLLKNIEPNPVFPDDAQSITIHNDKVPVPNVETTYWCSLHRLPQVFENKNHIIQYAAAIQEENQGVVHHMEVFHCELDSNKKLPPWNGPCTSPAKPRVLEACKRVLAAWAMGALPFTYPEEAGLPIGGPGFSRYVMLEVHFNNPELKEGLIDSSGVTLTYTPSLREYDAGVMELGLEYTDKMAIPPHQPDFTLTGYCVAECTRAGLPADGIVIFGSQLHTHLTGTTVYTKHIRGSAELPELNRDNHYSTHFQEIRRLKRKVRILPGDALLTTCHYSTTDRENITLGGFAISNEMCVNYVHYYPKTNLEVCKSSIDTKVLKSYFRYMNTYNDEDTSDEKGVADNYHSIHWSQNNADFLSHLYSNAPLSMQCNQSSGERFPGYWNGIPRTDVLYPLSQPKRKCASNMRLNKIYDEDR
;
A
#
# COMPACT_ATOMS: atom_id res chain seq x y z
N MET A 1 23.80 -29.57 -27.56
CA MET A 1 23.78 -28.44 -26.61
C MET A 1 22.32 -28.04 -26.40
N LEU A 2 21.57 -28.91 -25.73
CA LEU A 2 20.12 -28.92 -25.58
C LEU A 2 19.87 -29.90 -24.43
N LEU A 3 19.83 -29.39 -23.19
CA LEU A 3 19.44 -30.10 -21.94
C LEU A 3 19.80 -29.19 -20.74
N ARG A 4 19.08 -28.08 -20.57
CA ARG A 4 19.09 -27.29 -19.32
C ARG A 4 17.73 -26.72 -18.88
N GLY A 5 16.67 -26.82 -19.69
CA GLY A 5 15.35 -26.23 -19.37
C GLY A 5 14.35 -27.11 -18.61
N HIS A 6 14.63 -28.40 -18.38
CA HIS A 6 13.68 -29.32 -17.73
C HIS A 6 14.03 -29.69 -16.28
N LEU A 7 15.18 -29.25 -15.76
CA LEU A 7 15.59 -29.62 -14.41
C LEU A 7 14.92 -28.76 -13.31
N VAL A 8 14.62 -27.49 -13.58
CA VAL A 8 14.08 -26.56 -12.57
C VAL A 8 12.63 -26.87 -12.19
N VAL A 9 11.78 -27.21 -13.17
CA VAL A 9 10.37 -27.59 -12.94
C VAL A 9 10.25 -28.92 -12.18
N LEU A 10 11.18 -29.86 -12.40
CA LEU A 10 11.18 -31.15 -11.68
C LEU A 10 11.65 -31.00 -10.22
N PHE A 11 12.59 -30.08 -9.94
CA PHE A 11 13.09 -29.84 -8.58
C PHE A 11 12.04 -29.13 -7.68
N LEU A 12 11.19 -28.27 -8.24
CA LEU A 12 10.09 -27.60 -7.53
C LEU A 12 8.98 -28.56 -7.06
N LEU A 13 8.65 -29.59 -7.84
CA LEU A 13 7.67 -30.62 -7.46
C LEU A 13 8.15 -31.45 -6.26
N PHE A 14 9.46 -31.69 -6.12
CA PHE A 14 10.03 -32.42 -4.98
C PHE A 14 10.10 -31.59 -3.69
N HIS A 15 10.35 -30.28 -3.78
CA HIS A 15 10.37 -29.41 -2.60
C HIS A 15 8.99 -29.23 -1.95
N ILE A 16 7.91 -29.29 -2.74
CA ILE A 16 6.52 -29.23 -2.23
C ILE A 16 6.06 -30.60 -1.66
N GLU A 17 6.61 -31.73 -2.13
CA GLU A 17 6.38 -33.04 -1.48
C GLU A 17 7.19 -33.25 -0.19
N GLY A 18 8.25 -32.46 0.02
CA GLY A 18 9.15 -32.51 1.17
C GLY A 18 8.58 -31.97 2.49
N LEU A 19 7.40 -31.35 2.49
CA LEU A 19 6.63 -31.00 3.70
C LEU A 19 5.99 -32.26 4.33
N ARG A 20 6.82 -33.27 4.61
CA ARG A 20 6.49 -34.29 5.61
C ARG A 20 6.68 -33.63 6.97
N PHE A 21 5.56 -33.36 7.63
CA PHE A 21 5.51 -33.15 9.06
C PHE A 21 6.40 -34.18 9.76
N ALA A 22 7.42 -33.68 10.46
CA ALA A 22 8.07 -34.40 11.53
C ALA A 22 7.00 -34.68 12.60
N ALA A 23 6.39 -35.85 12.53
CA ALA A 23 5.98 -36.53 13.74
C ALA A 23 7.29 -36.91 14.45
N VAL A 24 7.53 -36.33 15.61
CA VAL A 24 8.64 -36.71 16.48
C VAL A 24 8.38 -38.14 16.93
N ASP A 25 9.08 -39.08 16.29
CA ASP A 25 9.54 -40.31 16.92
C ASP A 25 11.04 -40.39 16.71
N ASN A 26 11.76 -40.56 17.82
CA ASN A 26 13.22 -40.57 17.91
C ASN A 26 13.82 -41.67 17.02
N THR A 27 14.75 -41.32 16.11
CA THR A 27 16.07 -41.98 15.92
C THR A 27 16.85 -41.38 14.74
N LEU A 28 18.15 -41.15 14.96
CA LEU A 28 19.11 -40.58 14.00
C LEU A 28 19.31 -41.42 12.73
N SER A 29 19.47 -40.75 11.59
CA SER A 29 20.64 -40.98 10.72
C SER A 29 20.96 -39.74 9.89
N SER A 30 22.23 -39.35 9.92
CA SER A 30 22.81 -38.15 9.31
C SER A 30 23.06 -38.34 7.81
N VAL A 31 22.51 -37.45 6.99
CA VAL A 31 22.88 -37.27 5.57
C VAL A 31 23.20 -35.78 5.36
N PRO A 32 24.24 -35.40 4.59
CA PRO A 32 24.72 -34.02 4.54
C PRO A 32 23.73 -33.11 3.83
N TYR A 33 23.38 -32.01 4.49
CA TYR A 33 22.49 -30.96 4.00
C TYR A 33 23.25 -30.08 3.00
N HIS A 34 22.93 -30.20 1.69
CA HIS A 34 23.16 -29.11 0.76
C HIS A 34 22.04 -28.08 1.01
N GLU A 35 22.39 -26.89 1.49
CA GLU A 35 21.47 -25.75 1.59
C GLU A 35 21.02 -25.33 0.17
N GLU A 36 19.97 -25.95 -0.34
CA GLU A 36 19.16 -25.36 -1.39
C GLU A 36 18.46 -24.14 -0.79
N LYS A 37 18.74 -22.94 -1.32
CA LYS A 37 18.08 -21.71 -0.88
C LYS A 37 16.57 -21.88 -1.05
N ALA A 38 15.84 -21.96 0.07
CA ALA A 38 14.39 -21.99 0.06
C ALA A 38 13.86 -20.75 -0.69
N VAL A 39 13.04 -20.98 -1.72
CA VAL A 39 12.36 -19.89 -2.42
C VAL A 39 11.37 -19.27 -1.43
N PRO A 40 11.44 -17.95 -1.15
CA PRO A 40 10.48 -17.31 -0.28
C PRO A 40 9.08 -17.43 -0.91
N TYR A 41 8.12 -17.88 -0.11
CA TYR A 41 6.71 -17.88 -0.48
C TYR A 41 5.95 -16.92 0.42
N PHE A 42 4.79 -16.52 -0.05
CA PHE A 42 3.89 -15.60 0.61
C PHE A 42 2.51 -16.24 0.72
N GLU A 43 1.73 -15.84 1.71
CA GLU A 43 0.41 -16.41 1.94
C GLU A 43 -0.60 -15.35 2.42
N THR A 44 -1.87 -15.58 2.13
CA THR A 44 -3.00 -14.81 2.65
C THR A 44 -4.25 -15.65 2.66
N THR A 45 -5.15 -15.36 3.59
CA THR A 45 -6.53 -15.84 3.52
C THR A 45 -7.36 -14.91 2.63
N LEU A 46 -8.19 -15.48 1.75
CA LEU A 46 -9.10 -14.74 0.87
C LEU A 46 -10.48 -14.51 1.49
N ASP A 47 -10.96 -15.42 2.35
CA ASP A 47 -12.25 -15.33 3.03
C ASP A 47 -12.12 -15.33 4.57
N GLN A 48 -13.10 -14.78 5.29
CA GLN A 48 -13.00 -14.63 6.75
C GLN A 48 -12.91 -15.96 7.53
N ASP A 49 -13.33 -17.09 6.94
CA ASP A 49 -13.38 -18.40 7.59
C ASP A 49 -12.14 -19.30 7.28
N ASP A 50 -11.16 -18.80 6.54
CA ASP A 50 -10.01 -19.58 6.07
C ASP A 50 -10.39 -20.86 5.29
N LYS A 51 -11.40 -20.73 4.43
CA LYS A 51 -11.78 -21.79 3.47
C LYS A 51 -10.99 -21.66 2.17
N LEU A 52 -10.53 -20.47 1.84
CA LEU A 52 -9.75 -20.11 0.67
C LEU A 52 -8.43 -19.49 1.14
N HIS A 53 -7.37 -20.30 1.13
CA HIS A 53 -6.03 -19.86 1.52
C HIS A 53 -5.12 -19.87 0.31
N LEU A 54 -4.57 -18.71 -0.04
CA LEU A 54 -3.73 -18.51 -1.22
C LEU A 54 -2.27 -18.40 -0.81
N TYR A 55 -1.42 -19.13 -1.50
CA TYR A 55 0.03 -19.05 -1.45
C TYR A 55 0.56 -18.56 -2.78
N TRP A 56 1.66 -17.80 -2.80
CA TRP A 56 2.32 -17.45 -4.05
C TRP A 56 3.83 -17.25 -3.91
N THR A 57 4.52 -17.39 -5.04
CA THR A 57 5.93 -17.04 -5.23
C THR A 57 6.08 -16.15 -6.47
N VAL A 58 7.16 -15.36 -6.51
CA VAL A 58 7.41 -14.39 -7.58
C VAL A 58 8.76 -14.67 -8.22
N ASP A 59 8.77 -14.77 -9.56
CA ASP A 59 9.97 -14.85 -10.38
C ASP A 59 10.12 -13.56 -11.20
N TYR A 60 11.12 -12.75 -10.87
CA TYR A 60 11.41 -11.50 -11.57
C TYR A 60 12.24 -11.68 -12.85
N GLU A 61 12.91 -12.82 -13.04
CA GLU A 61 13.66 -13.09 -14.27
C GLU A 61 12.70 -13.51 -15.39
N GLU A 62 11.74 -14.38 -15.06
CA GLU A 62 10.71 -14.85 -15.99
C GLU A 62 9.46 -13.93 -16.03
N GLU A 63 9.36 -12.96 -15.12
CA GLU A 63 8.20 -12.07 -14.94
C GLU A 63 6.89 -12.86 -14.75
N THR A 64 6.91 -13.84 -13.82
CA THR A 64 5.76 -14.71 -13.50
C THR A 64 5.46 -14.79 -12.01
N VAL A 65 4.18 -14.99 -11.69
CA VAL A 65 3.72 -15.36 -10.35
C VAL A 65 3.19 -16.79 -10.40
N THR A 66 3.63 -17.62 -9.46
CA THR A 66 3.07 -18.96 -9.26
C THR A 66 2.21 -18.96 -8.01
N PHE A 67 0.98 -19.43 -8.15
CA PHE A 67 -0.02 -19.49 -7.09
C PHE A 67 -0.28 -20.95 -6.68
N GLU A 68 -0.59 -21.19 -5.41
CA GLU A 68 -1.25 -22.39 -4.92
C GLU A 68 -2.46 -21.97 -4.08
N LEU A 69 -3.65 -22.46 -4.42
CA LEU A 69 -4.85 -22.25 -3.63
C LEU A 69 -5.23 -23.53 -2.89
N ARG A 70 -5.43 -23.41 -1.58
CA ARG A 70 -6.04 -24.43 -0.73
C ARG A 70 -7.49 -24.06 -0.45
N VAL A 71 -8.39 -24.93 -0.89
CA VAL A 71 -9.85 -24.75 -0.81
C VAL A 71 -10.47 -25.82 0.07
N ARG A 72 -11.34 -25.41 1.00
CA ARG A 72 -12.22 -26.29 1.78
C ARG A 72 -13.63 -26.30 1.16
N ALA A 73 -13.85 -27.14 0.15
CA ALA A 73 -15.11 -27.27 -0.58
C ALA A 73 -15.33 -28.70 -1.09
N SER A 74 -16.51 -29.00 -1.64
CA SER A 74 -16.74 -30.28 -2.32
C SER A 74 -15.81 -30.41 -3.54
N ASP A 75 -15.44 -31.64 -3.88
CA ASP A 75 -14.67 -31.97 -5.08
C ASP A 75 -15.40 -31.68 -6.40
N HIS A 76 -16.65 -31.22 -6.35
CA HIS A 76 -17.43 -30.85 -7.53
C HIS A 76 -17.78 -29.37 -7.58
N ASP A 77 -17.56 -28.63 -6.50
CA ASP A 77 -17.75 -27.19 -6.45
C ASP A 77 -16.75 -26.50 -7.38
N TRP A 78 -17.12 -25.33 -7.85
CA TRP A 78 -16.25 -24.49 -8.67
C TRP A 78 -15.69 -23.35 -7.83
N VAL A 79 -14.47 -22.93 -8.14
CA VAL A 79 -13.76 -21.85 -7.49
C VAL A 79 -12.95 -21.11 -8.54
N GLY A 80 -13.08 -19.79 -8.58
CA GLY A 80 -12.26 -18.88 -9.37
C GLY A 80 -11.51 -17.91 -8.47
N VAL A 81 -10.26 -17.64 -8.82
CA VAL A 81 -9.43 -16.61 -8.20
C VAL A 81 -8.76 -15.80 -9.30
N GLY A 82 -8.73 -14.50 -9.12
CA GLY A 82 -8.33 -13.57 -10.15
C GLY A 82 -8.04 -12.18 -9.61
N PHE A 83 -8.15 -11.20 -10.49
CA PHE A 83 -7.77 -9.82 -10.26
C PHE A 83 -8.81 -8.88 -10.85
N SER A 84 -8.95 -7.70 -10.26
CA SER A 84 -9.65 -6.58 -10.88
C SER A 84 -9.04 -5.26 -10.42
N ASP A 85 -9.42 -4.15 -11.06
CA ASP A 85 -8.84 -2.84 -10.73
C ASP A 85 -9.04 -2.47 -9.26
N ARG A 86 -10.26 -2.61 -8.75
CA ARG A 86 -10.66 -2.16 -7.39
C ARG A 86 -11.33 -3.25 -6.53
N GLY A 87 -11.17 -4.52 -6.89
CA GLY A 87 -11.72 -5.66 -6.14
C GLY A 87 -13.19 -6.00 -6.46
N SER A 88 -13.77 -5.38 -7.50
CA SER A 88 -15.08 -5.80 -8.02
C SER A 88 -14.96 -7.16 -8.72
N ILE A 89 -15.99 -8.01 -8.60
CA ILE A 89 -16.09 -9.24 -9.40
C ILE A 89 -16.54 -8.98 -10.85
N THR A 90 -16.94 -7.74 -11.17
CA THR A 90 -17.18 -7.26 -12.54
C THR A 90 -15.89 -6.71 -13.13
N ASN A 91 -15.73 -6.78 -14.46
CA ASN A 91 -14.49 -6.42 -15.14
C ASN A 91 -13.26 -7.08 -14.50
N ALA A 92 -13.40 -8.34 -14.15
CA ALA A 92 -12.38 -9.13 -13.47
C ALA A 92 -11.82 -10.19 -14.41
N ASP A 93 -10.53 -10.46 -14.28
CA ASP A 93 -9.77 -11.53 -14.95
C ASP A 93 -9.57 -12.64 -13.91
N LEU A 94 -10.00 -13.87 -14.20
CA LEU A 94 -9.92 -14.99 -13.24
C LEU A 94 -9.47 -16.30 -13.89
N CYS A 95 -8.65 -17.03 -13.15
CA CYS A 95 -8.44 -18.45 -13.39
C CYS A 95 -9.47 -19.28 -12.60
N ILE A 96 -10.28 -20.08 -13.30
CA ILE A 96 -11.38 -20.84 -12.68
C ILE A 96 -11.22 -22.35 -12.80
N LEU A 97 -11.28 -23.04 -11.65
CA LEU A 97 -11.37 -24.49 -11.55
C LEU A 97 -12.84 -24.90 -11.39
N TRP A 98 -13.35 -25.73 -12.28
CA TRP A 98 -14.71 -26.26 -12.20
C TRP A 98 -14.79 -27.71 -12.66
N THR A 99 -15.90 -28.38 -12.33
CA THR A 99 -16.14 -29.77 -12.70
C THR A 99 -17.36 -29.89 -13.60
N ASP A 100 -17.22 -30.56 -14.75
CA ASP A 100 -18.32 -30.74 -15.68
C ASP A 100 -19.30 -31.86 -15.25
N LYS A 101 -20.45 -31.96 -15.93
CA LYS A 101 -21.44 -33.03 -15.66
C LYS A 101 -20.91 -34.46 -15.86
N LYS A 102 -19.77 -34.64 -16.54
CA LYS A 102 -19.08 -35.92 -16.72
C LYS A 102 -18.02 -36.17 -15.64
N ARG A 103 -17.95 -35.32 -14.60
CA ARG A 103 -16.98 -35.37 -13.49
C ARG A 103 -15.54 -35.12 -13.94
N LYS A 104 -15.34 -34.43 -15.07
CA LYS A 104 -14.00 -34.01 -15.52
C LYS A 104 -13.72 -32.58 -15.02
N ASN A 105 -12.54 -32.40 -14.44
CA ASN A 105 -12.06 -31.07 -14.04
C ASN A 105 -11.65 -30.27 -15.27
N GLN A 106 -11.99 -29.00 -15.24
CA GLN A 106 -11.62 -27.98 -16.22
C GLN A 106 -10.95 -26.85 -15.46
N PHE A 107 -9.86 -26.34 -15.99
CA PHE A 107 -9.20 -25.11 -15.53
C PHE A 107 -9.13 -24.19 -16.73
N GLN A 108 -9.68 -22.99 -16.61
CA GLN A 108 -9.84 -22.07 -17.73
C GLN A 108 -9.54 -20.65 -17.28
N ASP A 109 -8.98 -19.90 -18.20
CA ASP A 109 -8.94 -18.46 -18.15
C ASP A 109 -10.30 -17.87 -18.52
N ILE A 110 -10.76 -16.90 -17.75
CA ILE A 110 -12.06 -16.25 -17.93
C ILE A 110 -11.95 -14.77 -17.56
N TYR A 111 -12.82 -13.96 -18.16
CA TYR A 111 -13.07 -12.60 -17.68
C TYR A 111 -14.57 -12.35 -17.47
N THR A 112 -14.89 -11.37 -16.64
CA THR A 112 -16.25 -10.88 -16.44
C THR A 112 -16.46 -9.53 -17.08
N ASP A 113 -17.65 -9.28 -17.59
CA ASP A 113 -18.05 -7.97 -18.09
C ASP A 113 -18.49 -7.02 -16.95
N GLU A 114 -18.96 -5.82 -17.33
CA GLU A 114 -19.42 -4.77 -16.42
C GLU A 114 -20.62 -5.16 -15.53
N ILE A 115 -21.37 -6.19 -15.93
CA ILE A 115 -22.53 -6.72 -15.20
C ILE A 115 -22.26 -8.11 -14.59
N GLY A 116 -21.02 -8.59 -14.67
CA GLY A 116 -20.51 -9.78 -14.00
C GLY A 116 -20.76 -11.10 -14.73
N TYR A 117 -21.11 -11.06 -16.02
CA TYR A 117 -21.24 -12.26 -16.84
C TYR A 117 -19.87 -12.76 -17.30
N VAL A 118 -19.64 -14.06 -17.13
CA VAL A 118 -18.41 -14.76 -17.50
C VAL A 118 -18.35 -14.99 -19.01
N THR A 119 -17.21 -14.66 -19.60
CA THR A 119 -16.78 -15.12 -20.91
C THR A 119 -15.48 -15.91 -20.75
N VAL A 120 -15.37 -17.05 -21.44
CA VAL A 120 -14.11 -17.80 -21.49
C VAL A 120 -13.15 -17.10 -22.43
N ASP A 121 -11.91 -16.88 -21.98
CA ASP A 121 -10.90 -16.19 -22.78
C ASP A 121 -10.44 -17.04 -23.98
N ASP A 122 -10.13 -16.37 -25.09
CA ASP A 122 -9.54 -16.97 -26.28
C ASP A 122 -8.03 -17.27 -26.08
N HIS A 123 -7.37 -16.56 -25.15
CA HIS A 123 -6.00 -16.82 -24.70
C HIS A 123 -6.01 -17.53 -23.33
N ASP A 124 -5.22 -18.59 -23.18
CA ASP A 124 -5.13 -19.33 -21.91
C ASP A 124 -3.85 -18.90 -21.17
N ASP A 125 -3.96 -17.82 -20.39
CA ASP A 125 -2.87 -17.26 -19.60
C ASP A 125 -2.79 -17.86 -18.18
N CYS A 126 -3.76 -18.72 -17.84
CA CYS A 126 -3.86 -19.49 -16.61
C CYS A 126 -3.29 -20.93 -16.75
N GLN A 127 -1.98 -21.10 -16.61
CA GLN A 127 -1.35 -22.42 -16.77
C GLN A 127 -1.46 -23.29 -15.51
N LEU A 128 -2.33 -24.31 -15.53
CA LEU A 128 -2.45 -25.27 -14.42
C LEU A 128 -1.19 -26.14 -14.29
N LEU A 129 -0.56 -26.10 -13.12
CA LEU A 129 0.65 -26.86 -12.80
C LEU A 129 0.34 -28.13 -12.01
N SER A 130 -0.57 -28.06 -11.04
CA SER A 130 -0.95 -29.22 -10.24
C SER A 130 -2.37 -29.13 -9.69
N LEU A 131 -3.00 -30.29 -9.47
CA LEU A 131 -4.30 -30.42 -8.83
C LEU A 131 -4.32 -31.68 -7.96
N LYS A 132 -4.53 -31.52 -6.65
CA LYS A 132 -4.60 -32.60 -5.66
C LYS A 132 -5.88 -32.45 -4.85
N ARG A 133 -6.65 -33.53 -4.70
CA ARG A 133 -7.86 -33.57 -3.86
C ARG A 133 -7.71 -34.62 -2.77
N ARG A 134 -8.04 -34.26 -1.53
CA ARG A 134 -8.05 -35.18 -0.39
C ARG A 134 -9.21 -34.85 0.54
N GLY A 135 -10.26 -35.67 0.51
CA GLY A 135 -11.49 -35.41 1.24
C GLY A 135 -12.13 -34.09 0.79
N TYR A 136 -12.46 -33.21 1.73
CA TYR A 136 -13.03 -31.88 1.47
C TYR A 136 -11.98 -30.79 1.21
N ILE A 137 -10.72 -31.18 0.94
CA ILE A 137 -9.64 -30.23 0.65
C ILE A 137 -9.19 -30.42 -0.80
N THR A 138 -9.34 -29.37 -1.60
CA THR A 138 -8.77 -29.26 -2.94
C THR A 138 -7.57 -28.31 -2.87
N ARG A 139 -6.44 -28.73 -3.44
CA ARG A 139 -5.26 -27.88 -3.65
C ARG A 139 -4.94 -27.85 -5.13
N TYR A 140 -4.75 -26.67 -5.69
CA TYR A 140 -4.30 -26.54 -7.06
C TYR A 140 -3.33 -25.38 -7.20
N ALA A 141 -2.37 -25.54 -8.11
CA ALA A 141 -1.35 -24.55 -8.37
C ALA A 141 -1.34 -24.19 -9.85
N TRP A 142 -1.14 -22.91 -10.15
CA TRP A 142 -1.07 -22.38 -11.51
C TRP A 142 -0.06 -21.25 -11.59
N SER A 143 0.40 -20.93 -12.79
CA SER A 143 1.27 -19.77 -13.02
C SER A 143 0.64 -18.79 -14.00
N ARG A 144 0.92 -17.50 -13.82
CA ARG A 144 0.50 -16.39 -14.67
C ARG A 144 1.64 -15.40 -14.86
N LYS A 145 1.76 -14.80 -16.05
CA LYS A 145 2.74 -13.73 -16.31
C LYS A 145 2.33 -12.41 -15.66
N PHE A 146 3.28 -11.51 -15.46
CA PHE A 146 2.97 -10.13 -15.04
C PHE A 146 2.19 -9.40 -16.13
N ASP A 147 2.61 -9.57 -17.38
CA ASP A 147 1.97 -9.08 -18.58
C ASP A 147 1.65 -10.25 -19.52
N THR A 148 0.37 -10.51 -19.75
CA THR A 148 -0.10 -11.56 -20.67
C THR A 148 -0.16 -11.10 -22.12
N CYS A 149 -0.10 -9.78 -22.34
CA CYS A 149 -0.34 -9.12 -23.63
C CYS A 149 -1.78 -9.22 -24.15
N ASP A 150 -2.72 -9.74 -23.35
CA ASP A 150 -4.14 -9.54 -23.59
C ASP A 150 -4.57 -8.15 -23.10
N SER A 151 -5.57 -7.58 -23.75
CA SER A 151 -6.25 -6.35 -23.35
C SER A 151 -7.37 -6.57 -22.33
N GLN A 152 -7.89 -7.79 -22.22
CA GLN A 152 -8.93 -8.18 -21.28
C GLN A 152 -8.35 -8.52 -19.90
N ASP A 153 -7.05 -8.81 -19.86
CA ASP A 153 -6.34 -9.22 -18.66
C ASP A 153 -5.84 -8.09 -17.79
N TYR A 154 -5.73 -8.41 -16.51
CA TYR A 154 -5.15 -7.56 -15.49
C TYR A 154 -3.62 -7.54 -15.58
N TYR A 155 -3.03 -6.36 -15.78
CA TYR A 155 -1.58 -6.18 -15.73
C TYR A 155 -1.06 -6.16 -14.28
N ILE A 156 -0.28 -7.17 -13.88
CA ILE A 156 0.30 -7.23 -12.53
C ILE A 156 1.52 -6.32 -12.49
N GLU A 157 1.39 -5.21 -11.77
CA GLU A 157 2.47 -4.24 -11.59
C GLU A 157 2.81 -3.98 -10.11
N ASP A 158 3.82 -3.13 -9.90
CA ASP A 158 4.18 -2.68 -8.56
C ASP A 158 3.04 -1.87 -7.94
N GLY A 159 2.64 -2.26 -6.73
CA GLY A 159 1.47 -1.67 -6.12
C GLY A 159 0.70 -2.63 -5.24
N THR A 160 -0.49 -2.17 -4.90
CA THR A 160 -1.56 -3.00 -4.38
C THR A 160 -2.12 -3.84 -5.53
N THR A 161 -2.51 -5.07 -5.25
CA THR A 161 -3.29 -5.91 -6.15
C THR A 161 -4.57 -6.28 -5.44
N HIS A 162 -5.71 -6.08 -6.11
CA HIS A 162 -7.00 -6.52 -5.60
C HIS A 162 -7.29 -7.93 -6.14
N LEU A 163 -7.05 -8.93 -5.30
CA LEU A 163 -7.40 -10.32 -5.58
C LEU A 163 -8.91 -10.49 -5.42
N VAL A 164 -9.58 -11.02 -6.43
CA VAL A 164 -11.00 -11.38 -6.34
C VAL A 164 -11.16 -12.89 -6.32
N TYR A 165 -12.19 -13.36 -5.63
CA TYR A 165 -12.56 -14.77 -5.65
C TYR A 165 -14.06 -14.92 -5.85
N ALA A 166 -14.45 -16.03 -6.48
CA ALA A 166 -15.83 -16.47 -6.59
C ALA A 166 -15.92 -17.98 -6.42
N MET A 167 -17.00 -18.47 -5.83
CA MET A 167 -17.24 -19.89 -5.65
C MET A 167 -18.72 -20.23 -5.65
N GLY A 168 -19.03 -21.47 -6.02
CA GLY A 168 -20.40 -21.96 -6.00
C GLY A 168 -20.48 -23.47 -6.23
N HIS A 169 -21.71 -23.97 -6.24
CA HIS A 169 -21.97 -25.39 -6.34
C HIS A 169 -21.81 -25.90 -7.78
N GLY A 170 -21.21 -27.08 -7.91
CA GLY A 170 -21.18 -27.84 -9.16
C GLY A 170 -21.73 -29.25 -8.98
N PRO A 171 -21.62 -30.12 -10.01
CA PRO A 171 -20.97 -29.87 -11.30
C PRO A 171 -21.76 -28.92 -12.21
N LEU A 172 -21.05 -28.20 -13.09
CA LEU A 172 -21.63 -27.25 -14.04
C LEU A 172 -21.85 -27.87 -15.43
N ARG A 173 -22.80 -27.31 -16.18
CA ARG A 173 -22.96 -27.62 -17.62
C ARG A 173 -21.94 -26.85 -18.46
N ARG A 174 -21.76 -25.57 -18.14
CA ARG A 174 -20.83 -24.61 -18.74
C ARG A 174 -20.56 -23.51 -17.72
N ILE A 175 -19.39 -22.89 -17.78
CA ILE A 175 -19.07 -21.71 -16.99
C ILE A 175 -19.44 -20.42 -17.73
N ASP A 176 -19.29 -20.43 -19.06
CA ASP A 176 -19.66 -19.34 -19.96
C ASP A 176 -21.13 -18.89 -19.78
N GLY A 177 -21.30 -17.56 -19.63
CA GLY A 177 -22.58 -16.91 -19.39
C GLY A 177 -23.12 -17.02 -17.96
N MET A 178 -22.35 -17.56 -17.01
CA MET A 178 -22.69 -17.47 -15.58
C MET A 178 -22.53 -16.03 -15.09
N ASN A 179 -23.37 -15.59 -14.16
CA ASN A 179 -23.23 -14.27 -13.55
C ASN A 179 -22.65 -14.41 -12.13
N LEU A 180 -21.40 -13.99 -11.94
CA LEU A 180 -20.68 -14.17 -10.67
C LEU A 180 -21.17 -13.26 -9.54
N VAL A 181 -21.83 -12.14 -9.86
CA VAL A 181 -22.43 -11.24 -8.86
C VAL A 181 -23.53 -11.94 -8.06
N LYS A 182 -24.16 -12.97 -8.63
CA LYS A 182 -25.19 -13.78 -7.96
C LYS A 182 -24.65 -14.93 -7.12
N GLU A 183 -23.34 -15.15 -7.16
CA GLU A 183 -22.66 -16.26 -6.49
C GLU A 183 -21.89 -15.75 -5.26
N LYS A 184 -21.33 -16.67 -4.46
CA LYS A 184 -20.49 -16.25 -3.33
C LYS A 184 -19.17 -15.71 -3.88
N HIS A 185 -18.92 -14.43 -3.67
CA HIS A 185 -17.69 -13.76 -4.10
C HIS A 185 -17.19 -12.80 -3.03
N GLY A 186 -15.96 -12.33 -3.21
CA GLY A 186 -15.33 -11.34 -2.36
C GLY A 186 -13.97 -10.97 -2.91
N PHE A 187 -13.22 -10.17 -2.16
CA PHE A 187 -11.89 -9.76 -2.56
C PHE A 187 -10.98 -9.56 -1.36
N GLN A 188 -9.68 -9.58 -1.63
CA GLN A 188 -8.62 -9.29 -0.68
C GLN A 188 -7.57 -8.39 -1.33
N ARG A 189 -6.97 -7.49 -0.55
CA ARG A 189 -5.86 -6.64 -1.02
C ARG A 189 -4.54 -7.24 -0.57
N VAL A 190 -3.59 -7.31 -1.49
CA VAL A 190 -2.23 -7.76 -1.23
C VAL A 190 -1.23 -6.93 -2.02
N GLN A 191 0.05 -7.04 -1.70
CA GLN A 191 1.12 -6.75 -2.65
C GLN A 191 1.61 -8.08 -3.22
N LEU A 192 1.33 -8.37 -4.50
CA LEU A 192 1.84 -9.59 -5.14
C LEU A 192 3.35 -9.52 -5.37
N LEU A 193 3.81 -8.44 -6.00
CA LEU A 193 5.21 -8.23 -6.36
C LEU A 193 6.02 -7.73 -5.15
N LYS A 194 6.25 -8.62 -4.17
CA LYS A 194 7.03 -8.34 -2.96
C LYS A 194 8.53 -8.29 -3.22
N ASN A 195 9.26 -7.63 -2.34
CA ASN A 195 10.73 -7.67 -2.33
C ASN A 195 11.18 -9.05 -1.79
N ILE A 196 11.82 -9.85 -2.65
CA ILE A 196 12.31 -11.20 -2.37
C ILE A 196 13.74 -11.25 -1.80
N GLU A 197 14.39 -10.11 -1.59
CA GLU A 197 15.71 -10.08 -0.95
C GLU A 197 15.62 -10.66 0.47
N PRO A 198 16.62 -11.43 0.92
CA PRO A 198 16.62 -11.96 2.28
C PRO A 198 16.57 -10.84 3.31
N ASN A 199 15.99 -11.12 4.46
CA ASN A 199 16.06 -10.23 5.59
C ASN A 199 17.49 -10.24 6.17
N PRO A 200 17.99 -9.08 6.64
CA PRO A 200 19.18 -8.98 7.47
C PRO A 200 19.23 -9.97 8.62
N VAL A 201 20.43 -10.45 8.96
CA VAL A 201 20.64 -11.24 10.18
C VAL A 201 20.50 -10.32 11.40
N PHE A 202 19.76 -10.77 12.41
CA PHE A 202 19.62 -10.02 13.66
C PHE A 202 20.80 -10.28 14.59
N PRO A 203 21.29 -9.24 15.29
CA PRO A 203 22.27 -9.43 16.37
C PRO A 203 21.76 -10.39 17.44
N ASP A 204 22.67 -11.12 18.10
CA ASP A 204 22.33 -12.08 19.16
C ASP A 204 21.66 -11.44 20.39
N ASP A 205 21.83 -10.13 20.57
CA ASP A 205 21.24 -9.35 21.66
C ASP A 205 19.88 -8.71 21.30
N ALA A 206 19.33 -9.03 20.12
CA ALA A 206 18.02 -8.57 19.71
C ALA A 206 16.92 -9.08 20.64
N GLN A 207 16.03 -8.17 21.04
CA GLN A 207 14.92 -8.41 21.95
C GLN A 207 13.62 -7.93 21.31
N SER A 208 12.48 -8.41 21.81
CA SER A 208 11.16 -8.01 21.29
C SER A 208 10.26 -7.48 22.40
N ILE A 209 9.43 -6.50 22.05
CA ILE A 209 8.35 -6.00 22.90
C ILE A 209 7.08 -5.90 22.06
N THR A 210 5.95 -6.32 22.62
CA THR A 210 4.64 -6.18 22.00
C THR A 210 3.87 -5.02 22.62
N ILE A 211 3.39 -4.11 21.77
CA ILE A 211 2.48 -3.03 22.13
C ILE A 211 1.11 -3.46 21.61
N HIS A 212 0.19 -3.80 22.50
CA HIS A 212 -1.10 -4.38 22.13
C HIS A 212 -2.26 -3.85 22.96
N ASN A 213 -3.46 -4.04 22.44
CA ASN A 213 -4.68 -3.88 23.21
C ASN A 213 -4.79 -4.94 24.32
N ASP A 214 -5.56 -4.62 25.36
CA ASP A 214 -5.94 -5.58 26.40
C ASP A 214 -7.47 -5.72 26.39
N LYS A 215 -7.95 -6.82 25.80
CA LYS A 215 -9.37 -7.22 25.78
C LYS A 215 -10.34 -6.11 25.38
N VAL A 216 -10.02 -5.40 24.30
CA VAL A 216 -10.86 -4.36 23.73
C VAL A 216 -12.10 -4.99 23.08
N PRO A 217 -13.33 -4.56 23.41
CA PRO A 217 -14.51 -4.99 22.70
C PRO A 217 -14.57 -4.31 21.33
N VAL A 218 -14.50 -5.10 20.25
CA VAL A 218 -14.61 -4.58 18.89
C VAL A 218 -16.07 -4.16 18.65
N PRO A 219 -16.35 -2.90 18.29
CA PRO A 219 -17.72 -2.46 18.03
C PRO A 219 -18.38 -3.21 16.84
N ASN A 220 -19.70 -3.39 16.92
CA ASN A 220 -20.52 -3.99 15.85
C ASN A 220 -20.89 -2.96 14.75
N VAL A 221 -19.93 -2.17 14.33
CA VAL A 221 -20.04 -1.24 13.20
C VAL A 221 -18.97 -1.58 12.18
N GLU A 222 -19.22 -1.23 10.92
CA GLU A 222 -18.35 -1.61 9.80
C GLU A 222 -16.89 -1.18 9.98
N THR A 223 -16.65 0.04 10.48
CA THR A 223 -15.30 0.60 10.58
C THR A 223 -15.11 1.25 11.95
N THR A 224 -14.06 0.86 12.67
CA THR A 224 -13.67 1.47 13.96
C THR A 224 -12.16 1.71 14.01
N TYR A 225 -11.77 2.94 14.34
CA TYR A 225 -10.39 3.29 14.71
C TYR A 225 -10.27 3.38 16.23
N TRP A 226 -9.48 2.49 16.83
CA TRP A 226 -9.34 2.36 18.26
C TRP A 226 -7.95 2.76 18.74
N CYS A 227 -7.86 3.72 19.66
CA CYS A 227 -6.61 4.28 20.16
C CYS A 227 -6.37 3.86 21.61
N SER A 228 -5.19 3.30 21.91
CA SER A 228 -4.75 2.96 23.27
C SER A 228 -3.35 3.50 23.57
N LEU A 229 -3.21 4.19 24.70
CA LEU A 229 -1.94 4.79 25.13
C LEU A 229 -1.11 3.81 25.95
N HIS A 230 0.15 3.63 25.56
CA HIS A 230 1.10 2.72 26.19
C HIS A 230 2.34 3.45 26.71
N ARG A 231 2.99 2.85 27.70
CA ARG A 231 4.26 3.33 28.23
C ARG A 231 5.33 2.27 28.07
N LEU A 232 6.38 2.62 27.34
CA LEU A 232 7.54 1.75 27.10
C LEU A 232 8.31 1.47 28.40
N PRO A 233 8.91 0.27 28.53
CA PRO A 233 9.63 -0.17 29.74
C PRO A 233 10.93 0.62 30.01
N GLN A 234 11.56 0.35 31.16
CA GLN A 234 12.77 1.03 31.62
C GLN A 234 14.00 0.85 30.73
N VAL A 235 14.09 -0.23 29.96
CA VAL A 235 15.19 -0.44 29.00
C VAL A 235 15.34 0.72 27.99
N PHE A 236 14.23 1.39 27.65
CA PHE A 236 14.21 2.55 26.76
C PHE A 236 14.58 3.87 27.43
N GLU A 237 15.05 3.85 28.67
CA GLU A 237 15.81 4.99 29.24
C GLU A 237 17.17 5.13 28.52
N ASN A 238 17.69 4.03 27.97
CA ASN A 238 18.82 4.03 27.06
C ASN A 238 18.36 3.98 25.60
N LYS A 239 19.19 4.51 24.69
CA LYS A 239 18.94 4.46 23.26
C LYS A 239 19.12 3.02 22.75
N ASN A 240 18.16 2.57 21.97
CA ASN A 240 18.16 1.31 21.23
C ASN A 240 17.79 1.58 19.77
N HIS A 241 17.98 0.57 18.91
CA HIS A 241 17.51 0.58 17.53
C HIS A 241 16.40 -0.44 17.34
N ILE A 242 15.25 -0.02 16.84
CA ILE A 242 14.26 -0.93 16.26
C ILE A 242 14.82 -1.42 14.92
N ILE A 243 14.88 -2.73 14.75
CA ILE A 243 15.42 -3.39 13.56
C ILE A 243 14.36 -4.16 12.78
N GLN A 244 13.20 -4.42 13.39
CA GLN A 244 12.03 -4.97 12.72
C GLN A 244 10.76 -4.59 13.50
N TYR A 245 9.63 -4.50 12.82
CA TYR A 245 8.33 -4.62 13.47
C TYR A 245 7.41 -5.57 12.68
N ALA A 246 6.51 -6.22 13.40
CA ALA A 246 5.58 -7.21 12.88
C ALA A 246 4.20 -7.08 13.55
N ALA A 247 3.16 -7.52 12.86
CA ALA A 247 1.85 -7.69 13.46
C ALA A 247 1.87 -8.74 14.57
N ALA A 248 1.14 -8.47 15.65
CA ALA A 248 0.79 -9.41 16.71
C ALA A 248 -0.73 -9.48 16.80
N ILE A 249 -1.36 -10.27 15.94
CA ILE A 249 -2.81 -10.32 15.80
C ILE A 249 -3.35 -11.54 16.55
N GLN A 250 -4.41 -11.33 17.30
CA GLN A 250 -5.14 -12.40 17.95
C GLN A 250 -5.80 -13.30 16.90
N GLU A 251 -5.63 -14.62 17.01
CA GLU A 251 -5.98 -15.60 15.96
C GLU A 251 -7.43 -15.47 15.48
N GLU A 252 -8.39 -15.25 16.38
CA GLU A 252 -9.81 -15.11 16.04
C GLU A 252 -10.14 -13.81 15.30
N ASN A 253 -9.24 -12.81 15.33
CA ASN A 253 -9.47 -11.48 14.77
C ASN A 253 -8.65 -11.21 13.49
N GLN A 254 -7.96 -12.21 12.94
CA GLN A 254 -7.20 -12.05 11.68
C GLN A 254 -8.06 -11.51 10.53
N GLY A 255 -9.35 -11.86 10.50
CA GLY A 255 -10.29 -11.37 9.48
C GLY A 255 -10.90 -9.98 9.76
N VAL A 256 -10.62 -9.37 10.92
CA VAL A 256 -11.24 -8.10 11.37
C VAL A 256 -10.21 -7.00 11.59
N VAL A 257 -9.02 -7.33 12.11
CA VAL A 257 -7.91 -6.37 12.23
C VAL A 257 -7.36 -6.06 10.86
N HIS A 258 -7.56 -4.83 10.43
CA HIS A 258 -7.33 -4.44 9.04
C HIS A 258 -6.05 -3.60 8.86
N HIS A 259 -5.74 -2.72 9.81
CA HIS A 259 -4.40 -2.14 9.94
C HIS A 259 -4.11 -1.73 11.39
N MET A 260 -2.82 -1.53 11.70
CA MET A 260 -2.33 -1.09 13.01
C MET A 260 -1.18 -0.11 12.86
N GLU A 261 -1.17 0.94 13.67
CA GLU A 261 -0.08 1.92 13.71
C GLU A 261 0.37 2.19 15.14
N VAL A 262 1.67 2.44 15.32
CA VAL A 262 2.27 2.84 16.59
C VAL A 262 2.88 4.23 16.42
N PHE A 263 2.34 5.22 17.14
CA PHE A 263 2.83 6.58 17.13
C PHE A 263 3.65 6.90 18.38
N HIS A 264 4.77 7.59 18.23
CA HIS A 264 5.51 8.20 19.31
C HIS A 264 4.91 9.55 19.71
N CYS A 265 4.79 9.77 21.02
CA CYS A 265 4.35 11.05 21.59
C CYS A 265 5.55 11.97 21.85
N GLU A 266 5.80 12.90 20.93
CA GLU A 266 6.92 13.85 20.99
C GLU A 266 6.64 14.98 22.00
N LEU A 267 6.92 14.69 23.26
CA LEU A 267 6.73 15.59 24.40
C LEU A 267 7.95 15.47 25.32
N ASP A 268 8.08 16.42 26.26
CA ASP A 268 9.10 16.34 27.33
C ASP A 268 9.04 14.98 28.05
N SER A 269 10.19 14.33 28.23
CA SER A 269 10.30 12.98 28.78
C SER A 269 9.78 12.84 30.22
N ASN A 270 9.68 13.93 30.97
CA ASN A 270 9.17 13.95 32.35
C ASN A 270 7.66 14.18 32.40
N LYS A 271 7.03 14.54 31.28
CA LYS A 271 5.59 14.79 31.21
C LYS A 271 4.81 13.48 31.33
N LYS A 272 3.96 13.38 32.35
CA LYS A 272 3.01 12.27 32.49
C LYS A 272 1.77 12.55 31.65
N LEU A 273 1.39 11.59 30.81
CA LEU A 273 0.19 11.70 29.98
C LEU A 273 -1.01 10.99 30.63
N PRO A 274 -2.23 11.52 30.47
CA PRO A 274 -3.44 10.85 30.92
C PRO A 274 -3.64 9.54 30.15
N PRO A 275 -4.09 8.46 30.80
CA PRO A 275 -4.38 7.21 30.10
C PRO A 275 -5.50 7.42 29.08
N TRP A 276 -5.45 6.66 27.99
CA TRP A 276 -6.48 6.65 26.97
C TRP A 276 -6.66 5.25 26.41
N ASN A 277 -7.90 4.83 26.25
CA ASN A 277 -8.29 3.58 25.61
C ASN A 277 -9.74 3.75 25.10
N GLY A 278 -9.90 3.90 23.79
CA GLY A 278 -11.20 4.17 23.19
C GLY A 278 -11.11 4.64 21.73
N PRO A 279 -12.25 4.93 21.09
CA PRO A 279 -12.28 5.40 19.71
C PRO A 279 -11.38 6.62 19.49
N CYS A 280 -10.55 6.61 18.45
CA CYS A 280 -9.58 7.65 18.17
C CYS A 280 -10.20 9.04 17.96
N THR A 281 -11.43 9.08 17.46
CA THR A 281 -12.22 10.29 17.17
C THR A 281 -13.11 10.74 18.32
N SER A 282 -13.06 10.06 19.47
CA SER A 282 -13.91 10.41 20.62
C SER A 282 -13.59 11.82 21.12
N PRO A 283 -14.60 12.68 21.34
CA PRO A 283 -14.40 14.03 21.89
C PRO A 283 -13.87 13.99 23.34
N ALA A 284 -13.93 12.83 24.01
CA ALA A 284 -13.35 12.63 25.32
C ALA A 284 -11.81 12.41 25.28
N LYS A 285 -11.21 12.21 24.09
CA LYS A 285 -9.76 12.01 23.94
C LYS A 285 -9.02 13.26 24.41
N PRO A 286 -8.10 13.16 25.38
CA PRO A 286 -7.34 14.31 25.85
C PRO A 286 -6.54 14.96 24.73
N ARG A 287 -6.74 16.27 24.51
CA ARG A 287 -6.10 17.05 23.45
C ARG A 287 -4.55 16.97 23.45
N VAL A 288 -3.95 16.77 24.63
CA VAL A 288 -2.48 16.59 24.73
C VAL A 288 -1.96 15.37 23.95
N LEU A 289 -2.81 14.38 23.69
CA LEU A 289 -2.47 13.18 22.92
C LEU A 289 -2.46 13.41 21.41
N GLU A 290 -2.91 14.57 20.92
CA GLU A 290 -2.72 14.99 19.52
C GLU A 290 -1.23 15.16 19.16
N ALA A 291 -0.34 15.22 20.17
CA ALA A 291 1.11 15.20 19.96
C ALA A 291 1.66 13.82 19.58
N CYS A 292 0.88 12.74 19.72
CA CYS A 292 1.26 11.39 19.32
C CYS A 292 1.01 11.18 17.83
N LYS A 293 1.93 11.65 16.99
CA LYS A 293 1.77 11.69 15.53
C LYS A 293 2.96 11.12 14.75
N ARG A 294 4.10 10.90 15.40
CA ARG A 294 5.30 10.36 14.74
C ARG A 294 5.17 8.85 14.58
N VAL A 295 5.01 8.36 13.36
CA VAL A 295 4.89 6.92 13.07
C VAL A 295 6.19 6.19 13.41
N LEU A 296 6.12 5.19 14.28
CA LEU A 296 7.21 4.24 14.57
C LEU A 296 7.07 2.94 13.77
N ALA A 297 5.83 2.48 13.61
CA ALA A 297 5.47 1.27 12.89
C ALA A 297 4.06 1.41 12.31
N ALA A 298 3.85 0.88 11.11
CA ALA A 298 2.54 0.76 10.49
C ALA A 298 2.47 -0.57 9.75
N TRP A 299 1.34 -1.27 9.92
CA TRP A 299 1.08 -2.59 9.37
C TRP A 299 -0.33 -2.62 8.79
N ALA A 300 -0.51 -3.27 7.64
CA ALA A 300 -1.81 -3.53 7.04
C ALA A 300 -2.00 -5.04 6.84
N MET A 301 -3.25 -5.49 6.73
CA MET A 301 -3.61 -6.89 6.48
C MET A 301 -2.75 -7.52 5.38
N GLY A 302 -2.17 -8.70 5.60
CA GLY A 302 -1.29 -9.36 4.60
C GLY A 302 0.12 -8.77 4.45
N ALA A 303 0.47 -7.70 5.17
CA ALA A 303 1.83 -7.21 5.23
C ALA A 303 2.71 -8.16 6.07
N LEU A 304 3.90 -8.45 5.58
CA LEU A 304 4.93 -9.18 6.32
C LEU A 304 5.63 -8.25 7.33
N PRO A 305 6.45 -8.80 8.24
CA PRO A 305 7.32 -7.97 9.06
C PRO A 305 8.17 -7.01 8.22
N PHE A 306 8.17 -5.73 8.59
CA PHE A 306 9.07 -4.75 7.97
C PHE A 306 10.41 -4.79 8.69
N THR A 307 11.45 -5.15 7.94
CA THR A 307 12.81 -5.30 8.48
C THR A 307 13.69 -4.16 8.00
N TYR A 308 14.32 -3.47 8.96
CA TYR A 308 15.30 -2.42 8.67
C TYR A 308 16.58 -3.03 8.10
N PRO A 309 17.28 -2.32 7.19
CA PRO A 309 18.47 -2.82 6.53
C PRO A 309 19.68 -2.84 7.48
N GLU A 310 20.69 -3.69 7.25
CA GLU A 310 21.83 -3.89 8.17
C GLU A 310 22.56 -2.59 8.56
N GLU A 311 22.56 -1.59 7.68
CA GLU A 311 23.22 -0.31 7.90
C GLU A 311 22.51 0.58 8.93
N ALA A 312 21.20 0.39 9.17
CA ALA A 312 20.42 1.31 9.96
C ALA A 312 19.34 0.68 10.84
N GLY A 313 19.00 1.36 11.93
CA GLY A 313 17.86 1.04 12.80
C GLY A 313 17.14 2.30 13.24
N LEU A 314 15.82 2.22 13.47
CA LEU A 314 15.05 3.37 13.93
C LEU A 314 15.35 3.63 15.42
N PRO A 315 15.86 4.81 15.80
CA PRO A 315 16.21 5.08 17.19
C PRO A 315 14.97 5.16 18.08
N ILE A 316 15.03 4.45 19.21
CA ILE A 316 13.99 4.45 20.26
C ILE A 316 14.66 4.56 21.64
N GLY A 317 14.06 5.35 22.54
CA GLY A 317 14.60 5.54 23.88
C GLY A 317 15.80 6.50 23.94
N GLY A 318 16.37 6.62 25.14
CA GLY A 318 17.51 7.49 25.44
C GLY A 318 17.13 8.76 26.23
N PRO A 319 18.13 9.56 26.64
CA PRO A 319 17.90 10.79 27.38
C PRO A 319 17.01 11.77 26.61
N GLY A 320 15.92 12.24 27.24
CA GLY A 320 14.96 13.16 26.62
C GLY A 320 13.90 12.48 25.74
N PHE A 321 13.95 11.15 25.56
CA PHE A 321 12.93 10.42 24.83
C PHE A 321 11.68 10.19 25.71
N SER A 322 10.53 10.68 25.26
CA SER A 322 9.24 10.33 25.87
C SER A 322 8.94 8.85 25.65
N ARG A 323 8.72 8.10 26.73
CA ARG A 323 8.38 6.66 26.66
C ARG A 323 6.92 6.39 26.33
N TYR A 324 6.12 7.40 25.99
CA TYR A 324 4.73 7.20 25.63
C TYR A 324 4.58 6.95 24.13
N VAL A 325 3.81 5.92 23.80
CA VAL A 325 3.42 5.58 22.43
C VAL A 325 1.92 5.32 22.38
N MET A 326 1.28 5.67 21.27
CA MET A 326 -0.13 5.40 21.00
C MET A 326 -0.23 4.25 20.01
N LEU A 327 -0.97 3.21 20.34
CA LEU A 327 -1.37 2.18 19.39
C LEU A 327 -2.74 2.57 18.81
N GLU A 328 -2.84 2.59 17.49
CA GLU A 328 -4.08 2.72 16.75
C GLU A 328 -4.36 1.41 16.02
N VAL A 329 -5.55 0.83 16.23
CA VAL A 329 -6.01 -0.38 15.54
C VAL A 329 -7.27 -0.05 14.78
N HIS A 330 -7.25 -0.30 13.46
CA HIS A 330 -8.42 -0.20 12.62
C HIS A 330 -9.07 -1.56 12.45
N PHE A 331 -10.29 -1.67 12.95
CA PHE A 331 -11.16 -2.83 12.75
C PHE A 331 -12.09 -2.59 11.56
N ASN A 332 -12.10 -3.54 10.62
CA ASN A 332 -13.07 -3.62 9.55
C ASN A 332 -13.98 -4.83 9.80
N ASN A 333 -15.22 -4.59 10.23
CA ASN A 333 -16.22 -5.59 10.61
C ASN A 333 -17.47 -5.50 9.70
N PRO A 334 -17.36 -5.79 8.39
CA PRO A 334 -18.45 -5.63 7.44
C PRO A 334 -19.64 -6.56 7.70
N GLU A 335 -19.42 -7.69 8.37
CA GLU A 335 -20.48 -8.63 8.78
C GLU A 335 -21.17 -8.21 10.10
N LEU A 336 -20.73 -7.10 10.72
CA LEU A 336 -21.27 -6.56 11.97
C LEU A 336 -21.30 -7.59 13.12
N LYS A 337 -20.28 -8.45 13.19
CA LYS A 337 -20.15 -9.50 14.20
C LYS A 337 -20.12 -8.89 15.60
N GLU A 338 -20.89 -9.48 16.52
CA GLU A 338 -20.94 -9.09 17.93
C GLU A 338 -20.06 -9.99 18.81
N GLY A 339 -19.63 -9.50 19.97
CA GLY A 339 -18.92 -10.29 20.97
C GLY A 339 -17.44 -10.53 20.68
N LEU A 340 -16.88 -9.90 19.64
CA LEU A 340 -15.46 -9.94 19.34
C LEU A 340 -14.64 -9.18 20.41
N ILE A 341 -13.59 -9.83 20.90
CA ILE A 341 -12.65 -9.26 21.87
C ILE A 341 -11.26 -9.28 21.25
N ASP A 342 -10.59 -8.14 21.26
CA ASP A 342 -9.29 -7.93 20.65
C ASP A 342 -8.18 -7.61 21.64
N SER A 343 -7.06 -8.31 21.48
CA SER A 343 -5.79 -8.02 22.15
C SER A 343 -4.64 -7.93 21.13
N SER A 344 -4.95 -7.45 19.91
CA SER A 344 -3.98 -7.33 18.83
C SER A 344 -3.11 -6.09 19.00
N GLY A 345 -1.97 -6.09 18.31
CA GLY A 345 -1.00 -5.00 18.35
C GLY A 345 0.20 -5.21 17.44
N VAL A 346 1.31 -4.55 17.77
CA VAL A 346 2.55 -4.59 17.00
C VAL A 346 3.69 -5.05 17.90
N THR A 347 4.47 -6.01 17.41
CA THR A 347 5.73 -6.42 18.03
C THR A 347 6.88 -5.63 17.41
N LEU A 348 7.65 -4.94 18.25
CA LEU A 348 8.89 -4.27 17.87
C LEU A 348 10.07 -5.14 18.29
N THR A 349 10.94 -5.48 17.34
CA THR A 349 12.23 -6.10 17.61
C THR A 349 13.31 -5.03 17.61
N TYR A 350 14.07 -4.95 18.69
CA TYR A 350 15.07 -3.91 18.95
C TYR A 350 16.38 -4.49 19.48
N THR A 351 17.46 -3.74 19.36
CA THR A 351 18.79 -4.11 19.87
C THR A 351 19.48 -2.92 20.53
N PRO A 352 20.24 -3.14 21.63
CA PRO A 352 21.13 -2.13 22.18
C PRO A 352 22.45 -2.01 21.37
N SER A 353 22.81 -3.01 20.57
CA SER A 353 23.90 -2.94 19.60
C SER A 353 23.50 -2.08 18.40
N LEU A 354 23.69 -0.77 18.55
CA LEU A 354 23.32 0.22 17.55
C LEU A 354 24.01 -0.07 16.20
N ARG A 355 23.23 -0.06 15.12
CA ARG A 355 23.74 -0.09 13.75
C ARG A 355 24.46 1.21 13.41
N GLU A 356 25.19 1.21 12.30
CA GLU A 356 26.04 2.34 11.87
C GLU A 356 25.24 3.66 11.79
N TYR A 357 24.03 3.61 11.27
CA TYR A 357 23.18 4.77 11.08
C TYR A 357 21.88 4.72 11.89
N ASP A 358 21.49 5.87 12.42
CA ASP A 358 20.09 6.09 12.79
C ASP A 358 19.25 6.19 11.49
N ALA A 359 18.14 5.46 11.45
CA ALA A 359 17.13 5.67 10.44
C ALA A 359 16.24 6.89 10.79
N GLY A 360 15.84 7.64 9.77
CA GLY A 360 14.86 8.71 9.84
C GLY A 360 13.61 8.37 9.03
N VAL A 361 12.55 9.13 9.30
CA VAL A 361 11.34 9.18 8.48
C VAL A 361 11.19 10.61 8.00
N MET A 362 10.91 10.81 6.72
CA MET A 362 10.65 12.12 6.14
C MET A 362 9.30 12.08 5.42
N GLU A 363 8.51 13.14 5.61
CA GLU A 363 7.23 13.30 4.95
C GLU A 363 7.38 14.10 3.65
N LEU A 364 7.01 13.49 2.54
CA LEU A 364 6.96 14.11 1.22
C LEU A 364 5.51 14.32 0.78
N GLY A 365 5.24 15.36 -0.02
CA GLY A 365 3.92 15.57 -0.64
C GLY A 365 3.28 16.91 -0.30
N LEU A 366 1.97 16.91 -0.05
CA LEU A 366 1.19 18.13 0.13
C LEU A 366 1.13 18.57 1.59
N GLU A 367 1.22 19.88 1.83
CA GLU A 367 0.97 20.47 3.15
C GLU A 367 -0.45 20.14 3.64
N TYR A 368 -0.60 19.94 4.96
CA TYR A 368 -1.89 19.72 5.62
C TYR A 368 -2.66 21.04 5.80
N THR A 369 -3.04 21.67 4.69
CA THR A 369 -3.76 22.94 4.64
C THR A 369 -4.91 22.86 3.66
N ASP A 370 -5.92 23.71 3.86
CA ASP A 370 -7.07 23.86 2.98
C ASP A 370 -6.76 24.51 1.63
N LYS A 371 -5.50 24.95 1.39
CA LYS A 371 -5.08 25.57 0.12
C LYS A 371 -5.20 24.65 -1.08
N MET A 372 -5.00 23.36 -0.87
CA MET A 372 -5.15 22.32 -1.88
C MET A 372 -6.51 21.66 -1.68
N ALA A 373 -7.32 21.63 -2.72
CA ALA A 373 -8.70 21.15 -2.65
C ALA A 373 -9.08 20.45 -3.94
N ILE A 374 -10.02 19.51 -3.83
CA ILE A 374 -10.51 18.66 -4.91
C ILE A 374 -12.01 18.97 -5.10
N PRO A 375 -12.41 19.49 -6.28
CA PRO A 375 -13.83 19.72 -6.58
C PRO A 375 -14.68 18.45 -6.43
N PRO A 376 -15.99 18.57 -6.17
CA PRO A 376 -16.90 17.43 -6.16
C PRO A 376 -17.07 16.81 -7.55
N HIS A 377 -17.55 15.56 -7.57
CA HIS A 377 -17.90 14.79 -8.75
C HIS A 377 -16.78 14.57 -9.79
N GLN A 378 -15.51 14.60 -9.37
CA GLN A 378 -14.39 14.36 -10.27
C GLN A 378 -14.07 12.85 -10.32
N PRO A 379 -14.07 12.21 -11.51
CA PRO A 379 -13.65 10.82 -11.65
C PRO A 379 -12.14 10.64 -11.44
N ASP A 380 -11.36 11.65 -11.82
CA ASP A 380 -9.93 11.74 -11.56
C ASP A 380 -9.54 13.21 -11.41
N PHE A 381 -8.91 13.54 -10.29
CA PHE A 381 -8.32 14.85 -10.04
C PHE A 381 -6.92 14.67 -9.46
N THR A 382 -5.92 15.28 -10.10
CA THR A 382 -4.52 15.09 -9.72
C THR A 382 -4.00 16.24 -8.87
N LEU A 383 -3.34 15.91 -7.76
CA LEU A 383 -2.56 16.87 -6.98
C LEU A 383 -1.11 16.41 -6.83
N THR A 384 -0.16 17.34 -6.92
CA THR A 384 1.27 17.06 -6.76
C THR A 384 1.88 17.94 -5.68
N GLY A 385 2.54 17.31 -4.73
CA GLY A 385 3.40 17.96 -3.74
C GLY A 385 4.88 17.81 -4.09
N TYR A 386 5.67 18.81 -3.73
CA TYR A 386 7.06 18.95 -4.13
C TYR A 386 7.95 19.03 -2.89
N CYS A 387 9.05 18.29 -2.94
CA CYS A 387 10.26 18.54 -2.17
C CYS A 387 11.31 19.09 -3.15
N VAL A 388 11.47 20.41 -3.18
CA VAL A 388 12.32 21.08 -4.18
C VAL A 388 13.81 20.96 -3.87
N ALA A 389 14.63 21.15 -4.90
CA ALA A 389 16.09 21.07 -4.84
C ALA A 389 16.71 22.00 -3.78
N GLU A 390 16.11 23.15 -3.53
CA GLU A 390 16.54 24.12 -2.51
C GLU A 390 16.38 23.54 -1.11
N CYS A 391 15.27 22.81 -0.85
CA CYS A 391 15.03 22.22 0.46
C CYS A 391 15.94 21.03 0.71
N THR A 392 16.13 20.14 -0.28
CA THR A 392 17.09 19.03 -0.14
C THR A 392 18.52 19.55 0.02
N ARG A 393 18.89 20.64 -0.64
CA ARG A 393 20.19 21.29 -0.46
C ARG A 393 20.40 21.88 0.93
N ALA A 394 19.34 22.38 1.54
CA ALA A 394 19.38 22.91 2.90
C ALA A 394 19.37 21.80 3.98
N GLY A 395 18.64 20.72 3.73
CA GLY A 395 18.33 19.70 4.74
C GLY A 395 19.17 18.41 4.67
N LEU A 396 19.81 18.10 3.54
CA LEU A 396 20.56 16.85 3.35
C LEU A 396 22.08 17.05 3.48
N PRO A 397 22.81 16.02 3.97
CA PRO A 397 24.27 16.03 4.02
C PRO A 397 24.87 15.93 2.61
N ALA A 398 26.15 16.29 2.46
CA ALA A 398 26.85 16.30 1.17
C ALA A 398 26.80 14.94 0.45
N ASP A 399 26.93 13.84 1.18
CA ASP A 399 26.84 12.48 0.64
C ASP A 399 25.39 12.03 0.36
N GLY A 400 24.40 12.81 0.78
CA GLY A 400 22.99 12.50 0.64
C GLY A 400 22.49 11.45 1.63
N ILE A 401 21.28 10.96 1.35
CA ILE A 401 20.61 9.92 2.11
C ILE A 401 20.25 8.74 1.20
N VAL A 402 19.98 7.60 1.80
CA VAL A 402 19.53 6.38 1.14
C VAL A 402 18.14 6.05 1.66
N ILE A 403 17.14 6.15 0.79
CA ILE A 403 15.78 5.71 1.07
C ILE A 403 15.69 4.20 0.80
N PHE A 404 15.14 3.47 1.76
CA PHE A 404 15.00 2.01 1.69
C PHE A 404 13.55 1.53 1.91
N GLY A 405 12.67 2.40 2.39
CA GLY A 405 11.26 2.09 2.58
C GLY A 405 10.36 3.29 2.25
N SER A 406 9.11 3.01 1.90
CA SER A 406 8.11 4.03 1.55
C SER A 406 6.71 3.57 1.97
N GLN A 407 5.94 4.48 2.54
CA GLN A 407 4.51 4.32 2.84
C GLN A 407 3.73 5.42 2.13
N LEU A 408 2.85 5.02 1.21
CA LEU A 408 1.96 5.93 0.50
C LEU A 408 0.71 6.14 1.35
N HIS A 409 0.23 7.38 1.44
CA HIS A 409 -0.90 7.74 2.28
C HIS A 409 -1.78 8.82 1.65
N THR A 410 -3.08 8.58 1.70
CA THR A 410 -4.17 9.52 1.40
C THR A 410 -5.35 9.22 2.33
N HIS A 411 -6.37 10.08 2.33
CA HIS A 411 -7.67 9.72 2.88
C HIS A 411 -8.56 9.11 1.79
N LEU A 412 -9.86 8.97 2.08
CA LEU A 412 -10.82 8.06 1.45
C LEU A 412 -10.95 8.15 -0.08
N THR A 413 -10.58 9.26 -0.71
CA THR A 413 -10.78 9.48 -2.15
C THR A 413 -9.55 9.17 -3.01
N GLY A 414 -8.39 8.87 -2.41
CA GLY A 414 -7.17 8.57 -3.15
C GLY A 414 -7.20 7.22 -3.88
N THR A 415 -6.82 7.22 -5.16
CA THR A 415 -6.89 6.06 -6.05
C THR A 415 -5.53 5.62 -6.60
N THR A 416 -4.58 6.55 -6.71
CA THR A 416 -3.23 6.29 -7.20
C THR A 416 -2.26 7.21 -6.50
N VAL A 417 -1.09 6.69 -6.12
CA VAL A 417 -0.01 7.48 -5.54
C VAL A 417 1.33 7.05 -6.12
N TYR A 418 2.18 8.01 -6.46
CA TYR A 418 3.55 7.73 -6.86
C TYR A 418 4.50 8.88 -6.49
N THR A 419 5.80 8.60 -6.47
CA THR A 419 6.83 9.59 -6.18
C THR A 419 7.95 9.56 -7.20
N LYS A 420 8.10 10.65 -7.95
CA LYS A 420 9.16 10.85 -8.94
C LYS A 420 10.42 11.39 -8.27
N HIS A 421 11.58 10.98 -8.79
CA HIS A 421 12.90 11.47 -8.37
C HIS A 421 13.53 12.26 -9.50
N ILE A 422 13.82 13.54 -9.28
CA ILE A 422 14.37 14.44 -10.29
C ILE A 422 15.78 14.88 -9.88
N ARG A 423 16.74 14.83 -10.82
CA ARG A 423 18.09 15.35 -10.64
C ARG A 423 18.42 16.32 -11.77
N GLY A 424 18.61 17.60 -11.43
CA GLY A 424 18.63 18.66 -12.43
C GLY A 424 17.26 18.75 -13.11
N SER A 425 17.19 18.49 -14.41
CA SER A 425 15.94 18.48 -15.19
C SER A 425 15.55 17.10 -15.71
N ALA A 426 16.26 16.06 -15.29
CA ALA A 426 16.03 14.68 -15.72
C ALA A 426 15.31 13.89 -14.63
N GLU A 427 14.27 13.16 -15.05
CA GLU A 427 13.61 12.18 -14.21
C GLU A 427 14.49 10.92 -14.09
N LEU A 428 14.65 10.45 -12.86
CA LEU A 428 15.32 9.22 -12.47
C LEU A 428 14.26 8.18 -12.06
N PRO A 429 14.62 6.88 -11.97
CA PRO A 429 13.63 5.85 -11.66
C PRO A 429 12.85 6.19 -10.40
N GLU A 430 11.53 6.09 -10.51
CA GLU A 430 10.58 6.46 -9.46
C GLU A 430 10.92 5.76 -8.14
N LEU A 431 10.57 6.42 -7.04
CA LEU A 431 10.84 5.92 -5.70
C LEU A 431 9.86 4.81 -5.33
N ASN A 432 8.57 5.05 -5.55
CA ASN A 432 7.47 4.14 -5.28
C ASN A 432 6.27 4.53 -6.15
N ARG A 433 5.46 3.56 -6.55
CA ARG A 433 4.24 3.73 -7.34
C ARG A 433 3.21 2.70 -6.91
N ASP A 434 1.96 3.12 -6.87
CA ASP A 434 0.82 2.24 -6.67
C ASP A 434 -0.38 2.81 -7.44
N ASN A 435 -0.63 2.25 -8.63
CA ASN A 435 -1.75 2.66 -9.49
C ASN A 435 -3.10 2.16 -8.95
N HIS A 436 -3.10 1.05 -8.22
CA HIS A 436 -4.28 0.46 -7.58
C HIS A 436 -4.31 0.75 -6.09
N TYR A 437 -3.71 1.87 -5.67
CA TYR A 437 -3.64 2.27 -4.28
C TYR A 437 -5.02 2.24 -3.63
N SER A 438 -5.07 1.73 -2.40
CA SER A 438 -6.28 1.74 -1.60
C SER A 438 -5.98 2.30 -0.22
N THR A 439 -6.82 3.23 0.21
CA THR A 439 -6.79 3.84 1.54
C THR A 439 -6.98 2.84 2.67
N HIS A 440 -7.49 1.67 2.33
CA HIS A 440 -7.71 0.55 3.22
C HIS A 440 -6.43 -0.30 3.37
N PHE A 441 -5.49 -0.23 2.43
CA PHE A 441 -4.29 -1.07 2.40
C PHE A 441 -3.03 -0.21 2.34
N GLN A 442 -2.57 0.27 3.50
CA GLN A 442 -1.47 1.22 3.63
C GLN A 442 -0.28 0.62 4.39
N GLU A 443 0.42 -0.32 3.76
CA GLU A 443 1.63 -0.91 4.34
C GLU A 443 2.89 -0.05 4.08
N ILE A 444 3.88 -0.18 4.97
CA ILE A 444 5.24 0.32 4.70
C ILE A 444 5.96 -0.72 3.84
N ARG A 445 6.28 -0.36 2.60
CA ARG A 445 6.97 -1.26 1.67
C ARG A 445 8.48 -1.06 1.75
N ARG A 446 9.23 -2.16 1.89
CA ARG A 446 10.67 -2.14 1.61
C ARG A 446 10.85 -2.01 0.10
N LEU A 447 11.57 -0.98 -0.33
CA LEU A 447 11.83 -0.76 -1.75
C LEU A 447 12.66 -1.91 -2.30
N LYS A 448 12.36 -2.36 -3.53
CA LYS A 448 13.17 -3.35 -4.25
C LYS A 448 14.58 -2.84 -4.57
N ARG A 449 14.74 -1.51 -4.60
CA ARG A 449 16.01 -0.83 -4.81
C ARG A 449 16.17 0.27 -3.77
N LYS A 450 17.30 0.29 -3.07
CA LYS A 450 17.72 1.43 -2.24
C LYS A 450 17.99 2.65 -3.14
N VAL A 451 17.42 3.81 -2.81
CA VAL A 451 17.50 5.02 -3.64
C VAL A 451 18.31 6.10 -2.95
N ARG A 452 19.42 6.53 -3.59
CA ARG A 452 20.27 7.60 -3.07
C ARG A 452 19.79 8.97 -3.54
N ILE A 453 19.41 9.82 -2.59
CA ILE A 453 18.98 11.20 -2.80
C ILE A 453 20.11 12.13 -2.39
N LEU A 454 20.52 13.01 -3.29
CA LEU A 454 21.60 13.98 -3.07
C LEU A 454 21.05 15.39 -2.81
N PRO A 455 21.80 16.26 -2.11
CA PRO A 455 21.50 17.68 -2.04
C PRO A 455 21.29 18.27 -3.45
N GLY A 456 20.16 18.94 -3.67
CA GLY A 456 19.80 19.50 -4.97
C GLY A 456 18.96 18.60 -5.87
N ASP A 457 18.65 17.37 -5.44
CA ASP A 457 17.60 16.56 -6.06
C ASP A 457 16.22 17.07 -5.63
N ALA A 458 15.20 16.78 -6.44
CA ALA A 458 13.80 17.04 -6.08
C ALA A 458 12.98 15.75 -6.07
N LEU A 459 11.96 15.71 -5.21
CA LEU A 459 11.02 14.58 -5.08
C LEU A 459 9.60 15.10 -5.26
N LEU A 460 8.85 14.50 -6.18
CA LEU A 460 7.48 14.92 -6.52
C LEU A 460 6.53 13.78 -6.17
N THR A 461 5.71 13.97 -5.13
CA THR A 461 4.67 13.01 -4.76
C THR A 461 3.36 13.44 -5.40
N THR A 462 2.81 12.59 -6.27
CA THR A 462 1.55 12.85 -6.96
C THR A 462 0.50 11.86 -6.50
N CYS A 463 -0.69 12.38 -6.24
CA CYS A 463 -1.86 11.59 -5.87
C CYS A 463 -3.01 11.89 -6.85
N HIS A 464 -3.73 10.84 -7.23
CA HIS A 464 -4.99 10.92 -7.96
C HIS A 464 -6.14 10.64 -7.01
N TYR A 465 -7.26 11.34 -7.22
CA TYR A 465 -8.43 11.27 -6.37
C TYR A 465 -9.71 11.10 -7.20
N SER A 466 -10.65 10.30 -6.69
CA SER A 466 -12.03 10.23 -7.19
C SER A 466 -12.98 10.79 -6.14
N THR A 467 -13.66 11.88 -6.48
CA THR A 467 -14.71 12.53 -5.66
C THR A 467 -16.09 12.37 -6.30
N THR A 468 -16.29 11.34 -7.14
CA THR A 468 -17.56 11.05 -7.84
C THR A 468 -18.76 10.98 -6.89
N ASP A 469 -18.54 10.48 -5.68
CA ASP A 469 -19.50 10.30 -4.59
C ASP A 469 -19.61 11.51 -3.63
N ARG A 470 -18.79 12.55 -3.82
CA ARG A 470 -18.79 13.74 -2.95
C ARG A 470 -19.61 14.87 -3.58
N GLU A 471 -20.58 15.38 -2.82
CA GLU A 471 -21.41 16.52 -3.20
C GLU A 471 -20.72 17.88 -3.02
N ASN A 472 -19.74 17.95 -2.11
CA ASN A 472 -19.03 19.18 -1.75
C ASN A 472 -17.53 19.07 -2.03
N ILE A 473 -16.88 20.23 -2.15
CA ILE A 473 -15.42 20.33 -2.26
C ILE A 473 -14.73 19.62 -1.10
N THR A 474 -13.71 18.84 -1.42
CA THR A 474 -12.88 18.12 -0.46
C THR A 474 -11.59 18.90 -0.23
N LEU A 475 -11.39 19.40 0.99
CA LEU A 475 -10.25 20.23 1.35
C LEU A 475 -9.07 19.38 1.84
N GLY A 476 -7.84 19.88 1.72
CA GLY A 476 -6.69 19.30 2.39
C GLY A 476 -6.74 19.50 3.92
N GLY A 477 -6.38 18.48 4.70
CA GLY A 477 -6.28 18.61 6.15
C GLY A 477 -6.31 17.30 6.92
N PHE A 478 -6.46 17.38 8.25
CA PHE A 478 -6.32 16.25 9.16
C PHE A 478 -7.55 15.35 9.31
N ALA A 479 -8.75 15.85 8.98
CA ALA A 479 -9.97 15.07 9.14
C ALA A 479 -10.08 13.99 8.05
N ILE A 480 -10.65 12.83 8.38
CA ILE A 480 -10.89 11.75 7.40
C ILE A 480 -11.80 12.18 6.23
N SER A 481 -12.64 13.19 6.44
CA SER A 481 -13.48 13.81 5.40
C SER A 481 -12.70 14.72 4.45
N ASN A 482 -11.57 15.24 4.91
CA ASN A 482 -10.59 16.02 4.14
C ASN A 482 -9.67 15.05 3.37
N GLU A 483 -8.66 15.58 2.69
CA GLU A 483 -7.66 14.78 1.98
C GLU A 483 -6.22 15.05 2.39
N MET A 484 -5.37 14.07 2.08
CA MET A 484 -3.92 14.13 2.19
C MET A 484 -3.25 13.52 0.96
N CYS A 485 -2.04 13.98 0.64
CA CYS A 485 -1.14 13.35 -0.33
C CYS A 485 0.24 13.23 0.31
N VAL A 486 0.60 12.05 0.80
CA VAL A 486 1.84 11.86 1.56
C VAL A 486 2.57 10.61 1.11
N ASN A 487 3.89 10.71 1.05
CA ASN A 487 4.79 9.56 1.06
C ASN A 487 5.74 9.68 2.25
N TYR A 488 5.62 8.77 3.22
CA TYR A 488 6.57 8.65 4.32
C TYR A 488 7.74 7.80 3.86
N VAL A 489 8.91 8.42 3.73
CA VAL A 489 10.13 7.73 3.27
C VAL A 489 11.01 7.37 4.46
N HIS A 490 11.41 6.11 4.53
CA HIS A 490 12.34 5.59 5.54
C HIS A 490 13.75 5.63 4.96
N TYR A 491 14.66 6.32 5.63
CA TYR A 491 15.98 6.62 5.08
C TYR A 491 17.10 6.60 6.14
N TYR A 492 18.34 6.54 5.67
CA TYR A 492 19.54 6.78 6.49
C TYR A 492 20.62 7.53 5.69
N PRO A 493 21.59 8.20 6.34
CA PRO A 493 21.60 8.54 7.76
C PRO A 493 20.49 9.53 8.11
N LYS A 494 19.97 9.46 9.34
CA LYS A 494 18.98 10.42 9.85
C LYS A 494 19.50 11.86 9.72
N THR A 495 18.65 12.75 9.20
CA THR A 495 18.91 14.19 9.12
C THR A 495 17.90 14.96 9.96
N ASN A 496 18.06 16.28 10.04
CA ASN A 496 17.05 17.14 10.65
C ASN A 496 15.85 17.39 9.72
N LEU A 497 15.94 17.11 8.41
CA LEU A 497 14.82 17.31 7.49
C LEU A 497 13.76 16.23 7.73
N GLU A 498 12.61 16.65 8.25
CA GLU A 498 11.49 15.77 8.60
C GLU A 498 10.26 16.03 7.73
N VAL A 499 9.99 17.28 7.38
CA VAL A 499 8.89 17.64 6.48
C VAL A 499 9.46 18.35 5.27
N CYS A 500 9.23 17.77 4.09
CA CYS A 500 9.54 18.38 2.81
C CYS A 500 8.30 18.34 1.91
N LYS A 501 7.42 19.33 2.12
CA LYS A 501 6.09 19.39 1.51
C LYS A 501 5.84 20.72 0.84
N SER A 502 4.83 20.77 -0.02
CA SER A 502 4.42 22.02 -0.68
C SER A 502 2.91 22.18 -0.77
N SER A 503 2.49 23.40 -1.05
CA SER A 503 1.13 23.79 -1.44
C SER A 503 1.20 24.89 -2.50
N ILE A 504 0.06 25.27 -3.08
CA ILE A 504 -0.02 26.48 -3.91
C ILE A 504 0.40 27.73 -3.10
N ASP A 505 1.06 28.68 -3.75
CA ASP A 505 1.37 29.97 -3.14
C ASP A 505 0.11 30.72 -2.69
N THR A 506 0.13 31.25 -1.48
CA THR A 506 -1.03 31.91 -0.85
C THR A 506 -1.50 33.14 -1.63
N LYS A 507 -0.59 33.93 -2.21
CA LYS A 507 -0.97 35.16 -2.95
C LYS A 507 -1.60 34.81 -4.28
N VAL A 508 -1.11 33.75 -4.92
CA VAL A 508 -1.67 33.23 -6.19
C VAL A 508 -3.07 32.69 -5.93
N LEU A 509 -3.26 31.90 -4.87
CA LEU A 509 -4.58 31.39 -4.50
C LEU A 509 -5.59 32.51 -4.18
N LYS A 510 -5.19 33.54 -3.43
CA LYS A 510 -6.04 34.73 -3.23
C LYS A 510 -6.41 35.44 -4.53
N SER A 511 -5.48 35.49 -5.48
CA SER A 511 -5.74 36.09 -6.80
C SER A 511 -6.72 35.26 -7.62
N TYR A 512 -6.67 33.92 -7.49
CA TYR A 512 -7.69 33.04 -8.06
C TYR A 512 -9.07 33.33 -7.47
N PHE A 513 -9.22 33.45 -6.15
CA PHE A 513 -10.52 33.80 -5.56
C PHE A 513 -11.02 35.17 -6.04
N ARG A 514 -10.18 36.21 -6.09
CA ARG A 514 -10.57 37.50 -6.69
C ARG A 514 -11.00 37.37 -8.15
N TYR A 515 -10.36 36.50 -8.93
CA TYR A 515 -10.76 36.22 -10.29
C TYR A 515 -12.15 35.57 -10.34
N MET A 516 -12.39 34.55 -9.52
CA MET A 516 -13.69 33.87 -9.44
C MET A 516 -14.82 34.84 -9.08
N ASN A 517 -14.59 35.77 -8.15
CA ASN A 517 -15.54 36.82 -7.82
C ASN A 517 -15.80 37.78 -9.00
N THR A 518 -14.73 38.29 -9.63
CA THR A 518 -14.85 39.34 -10.64
C THR A 518 -15.43 38.84 -11.97
N TYR A 519 -15.06 37.64 -12.37
CA TYR A 519 -15.32 37.13 -13.72
C TYR A 519 -16.32 35.97 -13.77
N ASN A 520 -16.48 35.24 -12.66
CA ASN A 520 -17.40 34.10 -12.58
C ASN A 520 -18.59 34.38 -11.64
N ASP A 521 -18.70 35.59 -11.09
CA ASP A 521 -19.77 36.02 -10.16
C ASP A 521 -19.93 35.11 -8.94
N GLU A 522 -18.83 34.47 -8.51
CA GLU A 522 -18.81 33.63 -7.32
C GLU A 522 -18.71 34.51 -6.05
N ASP A 523 -19.35 34.10 -4.96
CA ASP A 523 -19.32 34.82 -3.67
C ASP A 523 -17.98 34.60 -2.93
N THR A 524 -16.86 34.84 -3.60
CA THR A 524 -15.52 34.75 -3.00
C THR A 524 -15.00 36.13 -2.62
N SER A 525 -14.16 36.21 -1.58
CA SER A 525 -13.59 37.48 -1.12
C SER A 525 -12.28 37.30 -0.35
N ASP A 526 -11.46 38.35 -0.30
CA ASP A 526 -10.17 38.33 0.42
C ASP A 526 -10.36 38.31 1.96
N GLU A 527 -11.55 38.63 2.45
CA GLU A 527 -11.94 38.59 3.86
C GLU A 527 -12.36 37.19 4.33
N LYS A 528 -12.82 36.32 3.42
CA LYS A 528 -13.20 34.93 3.72
C LYS A 528 -11.98 34.04 3.97
N GLY A 529 -12.15 32.98 4.77
CA GLY A 529 -11.17 31.91 4.87
C GLY A 529 -10.96 31.18 3.54
N VAL A 530 -9.88 30.41 3.40
CA VAL A 530 -9.63 29.65 2.17
C VAL A 530 -10.71 28.59 1.96
N ALA A 531 -11.02 27.79 3.00
CA ALA A 531 -12.14 26.87 3.01
C ALA A 531 -13.48 27.54 2.61
N ASP A 532 -13.83 28.67 3.23
CA ASP A 532 -15.10 29.37 2.96
C ASP A 532 -15.18 29.88 1.52
N ASN A 533 -14.06 30.35 0.96
CA ASN A 533 -13.98 30.74 -0.44
C ASN A 533 -14.24 29.54 -1.36
N TYR A 534 -13.61 28.39 -1.11
CA TYR A 534 -13.86 27.18 -1.88
C TYR A 534 -15.32 26.70 -1.79
N HIS A 535 -15.95 26.81 -0.62
CA HIS A 535 -17.37 26.49 -0.44
C HIS A 535 -18.33 27.49 -1.11
N SER A 536 -17.85 28.70 -1.43
CA SER A 536 -18.66 29.73 -2.09
C SER A 536 -18.65 29.63 -3.62
N ILE A 537 -17.82 28.74 -4.19
CA ILE A 537 -17.70 28.53 -5.64
C ILE A 537 -18.70 27.46 -6.09
N HIS A 538 -19.43 27.74 -7.16
CA HIS A 538 -20.22 26.72 -7.87
C HIS A 538 -19.31 25.85 -8.74
N TRP A 539 -19.17 24.57 -8.39
CA TRP A 539 -18.24 23.66 -9.07
C TRP A 539 -18.82 23.05 -10.35
N SER A 540 -18.74 23.82 -11.44
CA SER A 540 -18.87 23.28 -12.80
C SER A 540 -17.56 22.61 -13.25
N GLN A 541 -17.62 21.76 -14.29
CA GLN A 541 -16.41 21.14 -14.86
C GLN A 541 -15.38 22.21 -15.30
N ASN A 542 -15.84 23.33 -15.87
CA ASN A 542 -14.95 24.43 -16.27
C ASN A 542 -14.20 25.04 -15.08
N ASN A 543 -14.88 25.22 -13.93
CA ASN A 543 -14.25 25.75 -12.73
C ASN A 543 -13.27 24.73 -12.11
N ALA A 544 -13.60 23.43 -12.16
CA ALA A 544 -12.71 22.35 -11.74
C ALA A 544 -11.45 22.28 -12.61
N ASP A 545 -11.59 22.33 -13.94
CA ASP A 545 -10.48 22.33 -14.88
C ASP A 545 -9.59 23.57 -14.71
N PHE A 546 -10.20 24.74 -14.44
CA PHE A 546 -9.45 25.97 -14.19
C PHE A 546 -8.61 25.87 -12.90
N LEU A 547 -9.17 25.30 -11.82
CA LEU A 547 -8.44 25.05 -10.59
C LEU A 547 -7.30 24.04 -10.81
N SER A 548 -7.55 22.95 -11.54
CA SER A 548 -6.54 21.97 -11.90
C SER A 548 -5.37 22.61 -12.68
N HIS A 549 -5.70 23.45 -13.67
CA HIS A 549 -4.71 24.21 -14.43
C HIS A 549 -3.94 25.20 -13.55
N LEU A 550 -4.60 25.86 -12.59
CA LEU A 550 -3.94 26.74 -11.63
C LEU A 550 -2.90 25.97 -10.81
N TYR A 551 -3.27 24.84 -10.19
CA TYR A 551 -2.31 24.03 -9.41
C TYR A 551 -1.15 23.51 -10.28
N SER A 552 -1.44 23.19 -11.54
CA SER A 552 -0.44 22.70 -12.49
C SER A 552 0.51 23.77 -13.01
N ASN A 553 0.35 25.06 -12.65
CA ASN A 553 1.19 26.14 -13.16
C ASN A 553 1.64 27.15 -12.08
N ALA A 554 0.95 27.20 -10.94
CA ALA A 554 1.23 28.17 -9.90
C ALA A 554 2.59 27.91 -9.20
N PRO A 555 3.28 28.98 -8.75
CA PRO A 555 4.35 28.89 -7.77
C PRO A 555 3.90 28.22 -6.46
N LEU A 556 4.89 27.72 -5.72
CA LEU A 556 4.70 26.92 -4.52
C LEU A 556 4.96 27.73 -3.24
N SER A 557 4.20 27.39 -2.20
CA SER A 557 4.58 27.55 -0.80
C SER A 557 5.23 26.25 -0.35
N MET A 558 6.38 26.33 0.33
CA MET A 558 7.15 25.19 0.80
C MET A 558 7.13 25.10 2.34
N GLN A 559 6.89 23.89 2.85
CA GLN A 559 7.22 23.47 4.20
C GLN A 559 8.49 22.64 4.17
N CYS A 560 9.62 23.32 4.35
CA CYS A 560 10.93 22.72 4.56
C CYS A 560 11.24 22.80 6.06
N ASN A 561 10.81 21.82 6.83
CA ASN A 561 10.87 21.88 8.30
C ASN A 561 11.84 20.85 8.88
N GLN A 562 12.49 21.29 9.94
CA GLN A 562 13.32 20.46 10.80
C GLN A 562 12.45 19.58 11.72
N SER A 563 13.04 18.54 12.31
CA SER A 563 12.42 17.72 13.36
C SER A 563 11.94 18.53 14.58
N SER A 564 12.50 19.72 14.82
CA SER A 564 12.01 20.63 15.86
C SER A 564 10.67 21.29 15.54
N GLY A 565 10.19 21.17 14.30
CA GLY A 565 9.06 21.92 13.75
C GLY A 565 9.44 23.30 13.19
N GLU A 566 10.68 23.75 13.38
CA GLU A 566 11.17 25.01 12.81
C GLU A 566 11.49 24.87 11.33
N ARG A 567 11.28 25.94 10.55
CA ARG A 567 11.67 25.97 9.14
C ARG A 567 13.19 26.08 8.99
N PHE A 568 13.75 25.47 7.94
CA PHE A 568 15.11 25.80 7.52
C PHE A 568 15.21 27.28 7.10
N PRO A 569 16.35 27.96 7.30
CA PRO A 569 16.51 29.34 6.86
C PRO A 569 16.32 29.48 5.34
N GLY A 570 15.48 30.42 4.92
CA GLY A 570 15.18 30.66 3.51
C GLY A 570 13.83 31.33 3.29
N TYR A 571 13.60 31.83 2.07
CA TYR A 571 12.27 32.29 1.64
C TYR A 571 11.56 31.13 0.95
N TRP A 572 10.46 30.67 1.54
CA TRP A 572 9.76 29.44 1.13
C TRP A 572 8.37 29.71 0.54
N ASN A 573 8.14 30.89 -0.04
CA ASN A 573 6.91 31.22 -0.77
C ASN A 573 7.27 31.68 -2.18
N GLY A 574 6.34 31.63 -3.13
CA GLY A 574 6.61 31.96 -4.53
C GLY A 574 7.74 31.14 -5.16
N ILE A 575 8.00 29.93 -4.67
CA ILE A 575 9.05 29.03 -5.17
C ILE A 575 8.62 28.50 -6.54
N PRO A 576 9.47 28.56 -7.58
CA PRO A 576 9.16 27.95 -8.85
C PRO A 576 9.02 26.42 -8.71
N ARG A 577 8.16 25.82 -9.52
CA ARG A 577 8.03 24.37 -9.58
C ARG A 577 9.30 23.76 -10.16
N THR A 578 9.56 22.50 -9.79
CA THR A 578 10.66 21.74 -10.40
C THR A 578 10.36 21.43 -11.86
N ASP A 579 11.22 21.88 -12.77
CA ASP A 579 11.10 21.60 -14.19
C ASP A 579 11.54 20.16 -14.51
N VAL A 580 10.67 19.41 -15.19
CA VAL A 580 10.98 18.06 -15.71
C VAL A 580 11.05 18.13 -17.23
N LEU A 581 12.24 18.40 -17.76
CA LEU A 581 12.47 18.54 -19.21
C LEU A 581 12.71 17.20 -19.90
N TYR A 582 13.25 16.22 -19.17
CA TYR A 582 13.53 14.88 -19.67
C TYR A 582 12.78 13.87 -18.80
N PRO A 583 11.47 13.68 -19.02
CA PRO A 583 10.69 12.69 -18.30
C PRO A 583 11.16 11.28 -18.66
N LEU A 584 11.05 10.35 -17.72
CA LEU A 584 11.32 8.95 -18.01
C LEU A 584 10.22 8.43 -18.94
N SER A 585 10.63 7.67 -19.95
CA SER A 585 9.69 6.94 -20.78
C SER A 585 8.93 5.94 -19.92
N GLN A 586 7.61 5.89 -20.04
CA GLN A 586 6.84 4.83 -19.41
C GLN A 586 7.33 3.47 -19.93
N PRO A 587 7.43 2.45 -19.05
CA PRO A 587 7.77 1.10 -19.47
C PRO A 587 6.79 0.65 -20.56
N LYS A 588 7.30 0.31 -21.74
CA LYS A 588 6.46 -0.26 -22.78
C LYS A 588 6.16 -1.71 -22.43
N ARG A 589 4.89 -2.12 -22.54
CA ARG A 589 4.50 -3.54 -22.49
C ARG A 589 5.40 -4.33 -23.46
N LYS A 590 6.00 -5.42 -23.00
CA LYS A 590 6.92 -6.26 -23.80
C LYS A 590 6.14 -7.23 -24.70
N CYS A 591 5.11 -6.72 -25.35
CA CYS A 591 4.25 -7.50 -26.22
C CYS A 591 4.83 -7.54 -27.61
N ALA A 592 4.92 -8.74 -28.19
CA ALA A 592 5.25 -8.87 -29.60
C ALA A 592 4.19 -8.11 -30.40
N SER A 593 4.61 -7.14 -31.22
CA SER A 593 3.70 -6.38 -32.06
C SER A 593 3.12 -7.31 -33.13
N ASN A 594 2.05 -8.03 -32.81
CA ASN A 594 1.22 -8.68 -33.82
C ASN A 594 0.34 -7.62 -34.49
N MET A 595 0.97 -6.64 -35.13
CA MET A 595 0.34 -5.94 -36.26
C MET A 595 0.25 -6.94 -37.41
N ARG A 596 -0.74 -7.85 -37.35
CA ARG A 596 -1.27 -8.42 -38.57
C ARG A 596 -2.02 -7.30 -39.27
N LEU A 597 -1.35 -6.75 -40.28
CA LEU A 597 -1.92 -5.91 -41.33
C LEU A 597 -3.24 -6.54 -41.83
N ASN A 598 -4.38 -6.05 -41.36
CA ASN A 598 -5.61 -6.10 -42.13
C ASN A 598 -5.55 -4.97 -43.18
N LYS A 599 -4.74 -5.19 -44.22
CA LYS A 599 -5.03 -4.67 -45.55
C LYS A 599 -5.80 -5.77 -46.28
N ILE A 600 -6.72 -5.37 -47.16
CA ILE A 600 -7.71 -6.18 -47.92
C ILE A 600 -9.09 -6.08 -47.22
N TYR A 601 -10.13 -5.36 -47.68
CA TYR A 601 -10.58 -4.94 -49.01
C TYR A 601 -11.19 -3.54 -48.96
N ASP A 602 -10.85 -2.66 -49.90
CA ASP A 602 -11.81 -1.71 -50.48
C ASP A 602 -11.36 -1.38 -51.92
N GLU A 603 -11.67 -2.32 -52.81
CA GLU A 603 -11.78 -2.06 -54.26
C GLU A 603 -13.17 -2.58 -54.68
N ASP A 604 -13.89 -1.73 -55.42
CA ASP A 604 -15.14 -1.96 -56.17
C ASP A 604 -16.46 -2.11 -55.40
N ARG A 605 -17.13 -0.97 -55.12
CA ARG A 605 -18.39 -0.56 -55.80
C ARG A 605 -18.94 0.80 -55.36
#